data_AF-A0A5J5RPV0-F1
#
_entry.id   AF-A0A5J5RPV0-F1
#
_cell.length_a   1.000
_cell.length_b   1.000
_cell.length_c   1.000
_cell.angle_alpha   90.00
_cell.angle_beta   90.00
_cell.angle_gamma   90.00
#
_symmetry.space_group_name_H-M   'P 1'
#
loop_
_entity.id
_entity.type
_entity.pdbx_description
1 polymer ?
#
loop_
_entity_poly.entity_id
_entity_poly.type
_entity_poly.pdbx_seq_one_letter_code
_entity_poly.pdbx_strand_id
1 'polypeptide(L)'
;MGQASMDGIVSRRSANYHPPIWDYDYVQSLRSDFDESYKEKARKLKEEVRMMLGNVVDPLEKLELFDTLQRLGLSYHFEAEINKSSKNTSTHDRISTVAWKKDNLYATALEFRLLRQHRYKVDQDVFTCFMNDVGNVKSSLNQYFKGLLNLYEASYLLLEGEIVLENARELVVKLLEQFLKENPDHQYLWMLVDHALELPLHWRRPRLEARWFIDVYEKNKDKNPIIFELAILDYNIVQSMHQEDLRYASTWWKELGLGERFNFARDRLMENFLLSVGMIITPQDGKSRRIQTKINALITIIDDVYDVYGTLDELELFTDVVERIAHLILYALDQRFK
;
A
#
# COMPACT_ATOMS: atom_id res chain seq x y z
N MET A 1 45.10 52.33 4.36
CA MET A 1 43.98 51.95 5.25
C MET A 1 42.70 52.10 4.46
N GLY A 2 42.23 51.00 3.86
CA GLY A 2 41.01 50.94 3.07
C GLY A 2 40.29 49.66 3.46
N GLN A 3 39.07 49.87 3.95
CA GLN A 3 38.09 48.95 4.52
C GLN A 3 38.26 47.47 4.15
N ALA A 4 38.52 46.65 5.18
CA ALA A 4 38.09 45.25 5.18
C ALA A 4 36.55 45.25 5.11
N SER A 5 35.99 44.64 4.06
CA SER A 5 34.56 44.32 4.02
C SER A 5 34.26 43.40 5.20
N MET A 6 33.41 43.85 6.11
CA MET A 6 32.75 42.92 7.02
C MET A 6 31.85 42.04 6.17
N ASP A 7 32.28 40.80 5.90
CA ASP A 7 31.37 39.75 5.49
C ASP A 7 30.27 39.68 6.55
N GLY A 8 29.07 40.15 6.18
CA GLY A 8 27.92 40.14 7.07
C GLY A 8 27.66 38.71 7.52
N ILE A 9 27.57 38.49 8.83
CA ILE A 9 27.20 37.19 9.39
C ILE A 9 25.81 36.85 8.84
N VAL A 10 25.74 35.91 7.90
CA VAL A 10 24.47 35.39 7.38
C VAL A 10 23.80 34.61 8.51
N SER A 11 22.76 35.20 9.09
CA SER A 11 21.93 34.52 10.09
C SER A 11 21.07 33.48 9.36
N ARG A 12 21.33 32.20 9.63
CA ARG A 12 20.57 31.09 9.04
C ARG A 12 19.45 30.65 9.98
N ARG A 13 18.27 30.39 9.41
CA ARG A 13 17.16 29.80 10.16
C ARG A 13 17.44 28.32 10.42
N SER A 14 16.87 27.81 11.50
CA SER A 14 16.90 26.40 11.86
C SER A 14 15.51 26.00 12.34
N ALA A 15 15.05 24.82 11.91
CA ALA A 15 13.80 24.23 12.39
C ALA A 15 13.97 23.42 13.68
N ASN A 16 15.21 23.29 14.20
CA ASN A 16 15.54 22.51 15.40
C ASN A 16 15.05 21.04 15.32
N TYR A 17 15.31 20.40 14.17
CA TYR A 17 14.89 19.03 13.95
C TYR A 17 15.47 18.06 14.99
N HIS A 18 14.64 17.10 15.39
CA HIS A 18 15.08 16.00 16.25
C HIS A 18 16.05 15.08 15.52
N PRO A 19 16.98 14.44 16.24
CA PRO A 19 17.86 13.42 15.68
C PRO A 19 17.06 12.22 15.10
N PRO A 20 17.72 11.36 14.29
CA PRO A 20 17.09 10.15 13.79
C PRO A 20 16.67 9.26 14.97
N ILE A 21 15.47 8.67 14.88
CA ILE A 21 14.93 7.79 15.93
C ILE A 21 15.72 6.48 15.99
N TRP A 22 16.22 6.02 14.84
CA TRP A 22 16.99 4.79 14.74
C TRP A 22 18.47 5.09 14.65
N ASP A 23 19.21 4.45 15.53
CA ASP A 23 20.65 4.44 15.46
C ASP A 23 21.14 3.65 14.23
N TYR A 24 22.13 4.22 13.53
CA TYR A 24 22.64 3.60 12.32
C TYR A 24 23.45 2.33 12.57
N ASP A 25 24.14 2.20 13.69
CA ASP A 25 24.82 0.96 14.08
C ASP A 25 23.80 -0.13 14.39
N TYR A 26 22.67 0.22 15.01
CA TYR A 26 21.53 -0.69 15.14
C TYR A 26 21.04 -1.16 13.77
N VAL A 27 20.82 -0.25 12.81
CA VAL A 27 20.42 -0.63 11.44
C VAL A 27 21.45 -1.56 10.80
N GLN A 28 22.75 -1.28 10.94
CA GLN A 28 23.82 -2.13 10.42
C GLN A 28 23.93 -3.49 11.14
N SER A 29 23.47 -3.57 12.38
CA SER A 29 23.44 -4.80 13.18
C SER A 29 22.32 -5.76 12.78
N LEU A 30 21.31 -5.30 12.03
CA LEU A 30 20.19 -6.14 11.60
C LEU A 30 20.71 -7.39 10.85
N ARG A 31 20.24 -8.56 11.29
CA ARG A 31 20.50 -9.86 10.70
C ARG A 31 19.18 -10.54 10.38
N SER A 32 19.21 -11.44 9.41
CA SER A 32 18.07 -12.27 9.04
C SER A 32 18.43 -13.73 9.18
N ASP A 33 17.58 -14.46 9.91
CA ASP A 33 17.68 -15.91 10.08
C ASP A 33 16.93 -16.69 8.99
N PHE A 34 16.30 -15.99 8.03
CA PHE A 34 15.56 -16.60 6.92
C PHE A 34 16.49 -17.09 5.81
N ASP A 35 17.11 -18.23 6.08
CA ASP A 35 17.99 -18.95 5.17
C ASP A 35 17.25 -19.69 4.03
N GLU A 36 18.00 -20.48 3.26
CA GLU A 36 17.46 -21.23 2.12
C GLU A 36 16.42 -22.28 2.53
N SER A 37 16.48 -22.81 3.77
CA SER A 37 15.51 -23.80 4.25
C SER A 37 14.11 -23.18 4.38
N TYR A 38 14.02 -21.95 4.86
CA TYR A 38 12.77 -21.20 4.95
C TYR A 38 12.20 -20.86 3.57
N LYS A 39 13.06 -20.50 2.61
CA LYS A 39 12.63 -20.24 1.22
C LYS A 39 12.09 -21.50 0.55
N GLU A 40 12.74 -22.64 0.77
CA GLU A 40 12.27 -23.92 0.25
C GLU A 40 10.93 -24.34 0.87
N LYS A 41 10.75 -24.11 2.18
CA LYS A 41 9.46 -24.31 2.84
C LYS A 41 8.37 -23.41 2.24
N ALA A 42 8.65 -22.12 2.04
CA ALA A 42 7.73 -21.19 1.41
C ALA A 42 7.38 -21.63 -0.03
N ARG A 43 8.35 -22.17 -0.78
CA ARG A 43 8.12 -22.70 -2.13
C ARG A 43 7.12 -23.85 -2.13
N LYS A 44 7.24 -24.80 -1.19
CA LYS A 44 6.29 -25.91 -1.05
C LYS A 44 4.88 -25.42 -0.73
N LEU A 45 4.75 -24.55 0.27
CA LEU A 45 3.45 -23.97 0.65
C LEU A 45 2.82 -23.17 -0.50
N LYS A 46 3.62 -22.45 -1.30
CA LYS A 46 3.13 -21.76 -2.51
C LYS A 46 2.52 -22.71 -3.53
N GLU A 47 3.14 -23.87 -3.78
CA GLU A 47 2.56 -24.87 -4.68
C GLU A 47 1.26 -25.45 -4.13
N GLU A 48 1.19 -25.70 -2.82
CA GLU A 48 -0.05 -26.17 -2.19
C GLU A 48 -1.20 -25.16 -2.34
N VAL A 49 -0.94 -23.87 -2.08
CA VAL A 49 -1.93 -22.80 -2.28
C VAL A 49 -2.32 -22.68 -3.75
N ARG A 50 -1.38 -22.84 -4.69
CA ARG A 50 -1.67 -22.86 -6.14
C ARG A 50 -2.60 -24.02 -6.51
N MET A 51 -2.39 -25.20 -5.95
CA MET A 51 -3.28 -26.35 -6.14
C MET A 51 -4.66 -26.09 -5.56
N MET A 52 -4.76 -25.48 -4.37
CA MET A 52 -6.05 -25.07 -3.80
C MET A 52 -6.78 -24.13 -4.75
N LEU A 53 -6.13 -23.06 -5.23
CA LEU A 53 -6.70 -22.11 -6.20
C LEU A 53 -7.22 -22.77 -7.48
N GLY A 54 -6.55 -23.82 -7.95
CA GLY A 54 -6.96 -24.61 -9.12
C GLY A 54 -8.19 -25.49 -8.86
N ASN A 55 -8.39 -25.93 -7.62
CA ASN A 55 -9.45 -26.86 -7.22
C ASN A 55 -10.74 -26.16 -6.77
N VAL A 56 -10.72 -24.86 -6.45
CA VAL A 56 -11.94 -24.12 -6.08
C VAL A 56 -12.86 -23.98 -7.29
N VAL A 57 -14.03 -24.60 -7.19
CA VAL A 57 -15.10 -24.57 -8.21
C VAL A 57 -16.07 -23.41 -7.97
N ASP A 58 -16.41 -23.14 -6.70
CA ASP A 58 -17.36 -22.08 -6.37
C ASP A 58 -16.77 -20.68 -6.66
N PRO A 59 -17.46 -19.83 -7.45
CA PRO A 59 -16.95 -18.51 -7.79
C PRO A 59 -16.76 -17.59 -6.58
N LEU A 60 -17.65 -17.64 -5.59
CA LEU A 60 -17.56 -16.78 -4.41
C LEU A 60 -16.39 -17.19 -3.52
N GLU A 61 -16.26 -18.48 -3.20
CA GLU A 61 -15.11 -19.01 -2.45
C GLU A 61 -13.78 -18.64 -3.12
N LYS A 62 -13.76 -18.63 -4.46
CA LYS A 62 -12.57 -18.24 -5.22
C LYS A 62 -12.24 -16.76 -5.07
N LEU A 63 -13.24 -15.89 -5.09
CA LEU A 63 -13.05 -14.45 -4.83
C LEU A 63 -12.61 -14.18 -3.39
N GLU A 64 -13.19 -14.89 -2.41
CA GLU A 64 -12.78 -14.80 -1.01
C GLU A 64 -11.32 -15.21 -0.82
N LEU A 65 -10.89 -16.27 -1.51
CA LEU A 65 -9.53 -16.73 -1.49
C LEU A 65 -8.58 -15.69 -2.11
N PHE A 66 -8.95 -15.07 -3.22
CA PHE A 66 -8.14 -13.98 -3.80
C PHE A 66 -8.02 -12.77 -2.89
N ASP A 67 -9.13 -12.33 -2.30
CA ASP A 67 -9.11 -11.22 -1.34
C ASP A 67 -8.21 -11.54 -0.14
N THR A 68 -8.33 -12.76 0.40
CA THR A 68 -7.48 -13.24 1.50
C THR A 68 -6.00 -13.20 1.11
N LEU A 69 -5.64 -13.70 -0.07
CA LEU A 69 -4.25 -13.67 -0.56
C LEU A 69 -3.74 -12.25 -0.80
N GLN A 70 -4.58 -11.34 -1.29
CA GLN A 70 -4.21 -9.93 -1.44
C GLN A 70 -3.96 -9.26 -0.11
N ARG A 71 -4.88 -9.40 0.84
CA ARG A 71 -4.78 -8.77 2.17
C ARG A 71 -3.65 -9.35 3.01
N LEU A 72 -3.30 -10.63 2.84
CA LEU A 72 -2.12 -11.25 3.46
C LEU A 72 -0.80 -10.89 2.76
N GLY A 73 -0.83 -10.09 1.69
CA GLY A 73 0.36 -9.69 0.95
C GLY A 73 1.01 -10.81 0.12
N LEU A 74 0.26 -11.86 -0.21
CA LEU A 74 0.72 -13.04 -0.97
C LEU A 74 0.38 -12.98 -2.47
N SER A 75 -0.51 -12.07 -2.86
CA SER A 75 -1.07 -12.01 -4.23
C SER A 75 -0.03 -11.95 -5.36
N TYR A 76 1.14 -11.37 -5.12
CA TYR A 76 2.22 -11.26 -6.12
C TYR A 76 2.79 -12.63 -6.56
N HIS A 77 2.60 -13.70 -5.77
CA HIS A 77 2.96 -15.07 -6.19
C HIS A 77 1.94 -15.73 -7.12
N PHE A 78 0.73 -15.18 -7.19
CA PHE A 78 -0.44 -15.78 -7.82
C PHE A 78 -1.08 -14.86 -8.86
N GLU A 79 -0.34 -13.87 -9.38
CA GLU A 79 -0.87 -12.88 -10.33
C GLU A 79 -1.43 -13.56 -11.59
N ALA A 80 -0.80 -14.64 -12.06
CA ALA A 80 -1.27 -15.35 -13.26
C ALA A 80 -2.66 -15.98 -13.03
N GLU A 81 -2.86 -16.62 -11.88
CA GLU A 81 -4.09 -17.27 -11.46
C GLU A 81 -5.21 -16.25 -11.20
N ILE A 82 -4.87 -15.15 -10.51
CA ILE A 82 -5.78 -14.02 -10.24
C ILE A 82 -6.20 -13.36 -11.55
N ASN A 83 -5.26 -13.06 -12.45
CA ASN A 83 -5.54 -12.42 -13.73
C ASN A 83 -6.38 -13.32 -14.64
N LYS A 84 -6.06 -14.62 -14.73
CA LYS A 84 -6.85 -15.58 -15.51
C LYS A 84 -8.29 -15.65 -15.01
N SER A 85 -8.49 -15.68 -13.70
CA SER A 85 -9.82 -15.76 -13.11
C SER A 85 -10.60 -14.46 -13.29
N SER A 86 -9.96 -13.30 -13.07
CA SER A 86 -10.57 -11.99 -13.30
C SER A 86 -10.99 -11.80 -14.76
N LYS A 87 -10.16 -12.25 -15.73
CA LYS A 87 -10.53 -12.26 -17.15
C LYS A 87 -11.79 -13.08 -17.39
N ASN A 88 -11.82 -14.33 -16.94
CA ASN A 88 -12.98 -15.22 -17.12
C ASN A 88 -14.26 -14.59 -16.56
N THR A 89 -14.19 -14.01 -15.36
CA THR A 89 -15.33 -13.29 -14.74
C THR A 89 -15.76 -12.10 -15.59
N SER A 90 -14.82 -11.23 -15.99
CA SER A 90 -15.13 -10.03 -16.79
C SER A 90 -15.71 -10.35 -18.17
N THR A 91 -15.29 -11.43 -18.81
CA THR A 91 -15.78 -11.83 -20.15
C THR A 91 -17.15 -12.51 -20.10
N HIS A 92 -17.51 -13.11 -18.96
CA HIS A 92 -18.82 -13.72 -18.76
C HIS A 92 -19.89 -12.70 -18.30
N ASP A 93 -19.49 -11.53 -17.82
CA ASP A 93 -20.35 -10.53 -17.16
C ASP A 93 -20.99 -9.48 -18.08
N ARG A 94 -21.51 -9.92 -19.22
CA ARG A 94 -22.49 -9.09 -19.94
C ARG A 94 -23.87 -9.05 -19.28
N ILE A 95 -24.15 -9.86 -18.26
CA ILE A 95 -25.48 -9.92 -17.67
C ILE A 95 -25.42 -10.27 -16.18
N SER A 96 -26.09 -9.44 -15.37
CA SER A 96 -26.51 -9.60 -13.97
C SER A 96 -27.36 -10.86 -13.66
N THR A 97 -27.24 -11.93 -14.45
CA THR A 97 -28.08 -13.15 -14.38
C THR A 97 -27.36 -14.37 -13.81
N VAL A 98 -26.13 -14.24 -13.30
CA VAL A 98 -25.44 -15.40 -12.74
C VAL A 98 -26.01 -15.75 -11.36
N ALA A 99 -26.50 -16.98 -11.20
CA ALA A 99 -27.31 -17.42 -10.06
C ALA A 99 -26.65 -17.18 -8.68
N TRP A 100 -25.32 -17.25 -8.57
CA TRP A 100 -24.59 -17.05 -7.31
C TRP A 100 -24.52 -15.57 -6.86
N LYS A 101 -24.80 -14.62 -7.77
CA LYS A 101 -24.84 -13.18 -7.48
C LYS A 101 -26.25 -12.65 -7.21
N LYS A 102 -27.28 -13.42 -7.59
CA LYS A 102 -28.67 -13.00 -7.44
C LYS A 102 -28.98 -12.74 -5.96
N ASP A 103 -29.36 -11.50 -5.67
CA ASP A 103 -29.69 -11.03 -4.32
C ASP A 103 -28.55 -11.20 -3.28
N ASN A 104 -27.29 -11.34 -3.74
CA ASN A 104 -26.12 -11.48 -2.87
C ASN A 104 -25.24 -10.22 -2.92
N LEU A 105 -25.46 -9.31 -1.98
CA LEU A 105 -24.71 -8.06 -1.87
C LEU A 105 -23.21 -8.30 -1.65
N TYR A 106 -22.86 -9.29 -0.83
CA TYR A 106 -21.47 -9.60 -0.52
C TYR A 106 -20.69 -10.06 -1.75
N ALA A 107 -21.24 -11.02 -2.50
CA ALA A 107 -20.66 -11.49 -3.74
C ALA A 107 -20.47 -10.36 -4.75
N THR A 108 -21.50 -9.53 -4.94
CA THR A 108 -21.47 -8.43 -5.91
C THR A 108 -20.45 -7.36 -5.52
N ALA A 109 -20.41 -6.97 -4.24
CA ALA A 109 -19.46 -5.96 -3.77
C ALA A 109 -18.01 -6.44 -3.82
N LEU A 110 -17.76 -7.70 -3.46
CA LEU A 110 -16.43 -8.30 -3.49
C LEU A 110 -15.90 -8.41 -4.93
N GLU A 111 -16.72 -8.95 -5.84
CA GLU A 111 -16.38 -9.06 -7.26
C GLU A 111 -16.10 -7.69 -7.88
N PHE A 112 -17.01 -6.73 -7.67
CA PHE A 112 -16.85 -5.35 -8.14
C PHE A 112 -15.53 -4.74 -7.68
N ARG A 113 -15.23 -4.86 -6.38
CA ARG A 113 -14.01 -4.32 -5.78
C ARG A 113 -12.76 -4.93 -6.42
N LEU A 114 -12.70 -6.25 -6.47
CA LEU A 114 -11.54 -6.97 -7.03
C LEU A 114 -11.37 -6.65 -8.52
N LEU A 115 -12.43 -6.68 -9.32
CA LEU A 115 -12.37 -6.38 -10.75
C LEU A 115 -11.88 -4.94 -11.00
N ARG A 116 -12.40 -3.94 -10.30
CA ARG A 116 -11.94 -2.55 -10.45
C ARG A 116 -10.51 -2.34 -9.98
N GLN A 117 -10.09 -2.99 -8.89
CA GLN A 117 -8.68 -2.98 -8.46
C GLN A 117 -7.74 -3.53 -9.55
N HIS A 118 -8.21 -4.54 -10.30
CA HIS A 118 -7.53 -5.11 -11.48
C HIS A 118 -7.80 -4.36 -12.79
N ARG A 119 -8.35 -3.14 -12.73
CA ARG A 119 -8.60 -2.24 -13.86
C ARG A 119 -9.64 -2.73 -14.87
N TYR A 120 -10.49 -3.67 -14.48
CA TYR A 120 -11.67 -4.03 -15.27
C TYR A 120 -12.76 -2.99 -15.08
N LYS A 121 -13.41 -2.61 -16.17
CA LYS A 121 -14.56 -1.72 -16.14
C LYS A 121 -15.78 -2.50 -15.68
N VAL A 122 -16.32 -2.14 -14.52
CA VAL A 122 -17.59 -2.64 -13.97
C VAL A 122 -18.45 -1.45 -13.65
N ASP A 123 -19.72 -1.43 -14.08
CA ASP A 123 -20.63 -0.31 -13.86
C ASP A 123 -21.20 -0.32 -12.44
N GLN A 124 -21.46 0.84 -11.83
CA GLN A 124 -22.11 0.95 -10.52
C GLN A 124 -23.55 0.37 -10.52
N ASP A 125 -24.17 0.25 -11.70
CA ASP A 125 -25.53 -0.25 -11.87
C ASP A 125 -25.73 -1.67 -11.33
N VAL A 126 -24.65 -2.44 -11.15
CA VAL A 126 -24.69 -3.75 -10.47
C VAL A 126 -25.25 -3.65 -9.05
N PHE A 127 -25.20 -2.48 -8.41
CA PHE A 127 -25.72 -2.25 -7.07
C PHE A 127 -27.19 -1.84 -7.03
N THR A 128 -27.78 -1.43 -8.17
CA THR A 128 -29.16 -0.92 -8.23
C THR A 128 -30.19 -1.92 -7.68
N CYS A 129 -29.97 -3.23 -7.87
CA CYS A 129 -30.86 -4.27 -7.36
C CYS A 129 -30.86 -4.40 -5.83
N PHE A 130 -29.86 -3.84 -5.15
CA PHE A 130 -29.77 -3.80 -3.69
C PHE A 130 -30.29 -2.49 -3.09
N MET A 131 -30.66 -1.52 -3.93
CA MET A 131 -31.19 -0.23 -3.51
C MET A 131 -32.72 -0.20 -3.59
N ASN A 132 -33.36 0.58 -2.72
CA ASN A 132 -34.78 0.89 -2.79
C ASN A 132 -35.05 2.10 -3.69
N ASP A 133 -36.32 2.46 -3.88
CA ASP A 133 -36.73 3.56 -4.78
C ASP A 133 -36.18 4.94 -4.37
N VAL A 134 -35.67 5.07 -3.14
CA VAL A 134 -35.06 6.30 -2.59
C VAL A 134 -33.52 6.24 -2.65
N GLY A 135 -32.94 5.16 -3.21
CA GLY A 135 -31.50 4.98 -3.35
C GLY A 135 -30.79 4.43 -2.11
N ASN A 136 -31.53 4.01 -1.08
CA ASN A 136 -30.96 3.40 0.13
C ASN A 136 -30.85 1.88 -0.01
N VAL A 137 -29.87 1.27 0.66
CA VAL A 137 -29.74 -0.18 0.77
C VAL A 137 -31.05 -0.78 1.33
N LYS A 138 -31.58 -1.80 0.65
CA LYS A 138 -32.81 -2.50 1.05
C LYS A 138 -32.68 -3.04 2.47
N SER A 139 -33.70 -2.82 3.30
CA SER A 139 -33.69 -3.21 4.72
C SER A 139 -33.48 -4.71 4.95
N SER A 140 -33.87 -5.55 4.00
CA SER A 140 -33.61 -7.00 4.02
C SER A 140 -32.12 -7.36 3.99
N LEU A 141 -31.26 -6.44 3.56
CA LEU A 141 -29.81 -6.64 3.44
C LEU A 141 -29.02 -6.12 4.64
N ASN A 142 -29.67 -5.37 5.54
CA ASN A 142 -29.04 -4.79 6.74
C ASN A 142 -28.45 -5.84 7.69
N GLN A 143 -28.86 -7.11 7.56
CA GLN A 143 -28.42 -8.22 8.42
C GLN A 143 -27.12 -8.89 7.93
N TYR A 144 -26.62 -8.58 6.72
CA TYR A 144 -25.43 -9.21 6.15
C TYR A 144 -24.20 -8.33 6.30
N PHE A 145 -23.59 -8.34 7.50
CA PHE A 145 -22.42 -7.49 7.80
C PHE A 145 -21.30 -7.62 6.75
N LYS A 146 -21.00 -8.84 6.25
CA LYS A 146 -19.97 -9.06 5.22
C LYS A 146 -20.27 -8.27 3.95
N GLY A 147 -21.55 -8.21 3.57
CA GLY A 147 -22.03 -7.48 2.41
C GLY A 147 -21.92 -5.97 2.59
N LEU A 148 -22.34 -5.46 3.76
CA LEU A 148 -22.20 -4.05 4.11
C LEU A 148 -20.73 -3.62 4.11
N LEU A 149 -19.85 -4.36 4.79
CA LEU A 149 -18.43 -4.05 4.83
C LEU A 149 -17.80 -4.05 3.43
N ASN A 150 -18.11 -5.03 2.58
CA ASN A 150 -17.56 -5.06 1.23
C ASN A 150 -18.17 -3.98 0.32
N LEU A 151 -19.43 -3.58 0.52
CA LEU A 151 -20.03 -2.45 -0.19
C LEU A 151 -19.35 -1.14 0.21
N TYR A 152 -19.05 -0.95 1.50
CA TYR A 152 -18.27 0.19 1.98
C TYR A 152 -16.89 0.21 1.29
N GLU A 153 -16.15 -0.90 1.32
CA GLU A 153 -14.83 -0.98 0.68
C GLU A 153 -14.88 -0.78 -0.84
N ALA A 154 -15.89 -1.35 -1.50
CA ALA A 154 -16.14 -1.17 -2.93
C ALA A 154 -16.44 0.29 -3.29
N SER A 155 -17.14 1.02 -2.42
CA SER A 155 -17.49 2.42 -2.66
C SER A 155 -16.28 3.34 -2.83
N TYR A 156 -15.10 2.97 -2.31
CA TYR A 156 -13.87 3.76 -2.48
C TYR A 156 -13.20 3.59 -3.84
N LEU A 157 -13.74 2.73 -4.70
CA LEU A 157 -13.33 2.58 -6.10
C LEU A 157 -14.23 3.38 -7.05
N LEU A 158 -15.05 4.30 -6.54
CA LEU A 158 -15.93 5.12 -7.37
C LEU A 158 -15.15 5.96 -8.40
N LEU A 159 -15.83 6.29 -9.48
CA LEU A 159 -15.41 7.29 -10.46
C LEU A 159 -16.35 8.50 -10.40
N GLU A 160 -15.90 9.63 -10.93
CA GLU A 160 -16.71 10.86 -11.01
C GLU A 160 -18.09 10.59 -11.65
N GLY A 161 -19.16 11.05 -11.00
CA GLY A 161 -20.54 10.83 -11.43
C GLY A 161 -21.21 9.54 -10.92
N GLU A 162 -20.51 8.71 -10.12
CA GLU A 162 -21.06 7.47 -9.57
C GLU A 162 -21.80 7.65 -8.24
N ILE A 163 -22.98 8.27 -8.33
CA ILE A 163 -23.82 8.66 -7.19
C ILE A 163 -24.31 7.46 -6.35
N VAL A 164 -24.49 6.27 -6.95
CA VAL A 164 -24.97 5.08 -6.22
C VAL A 164 -23.95 4.66 -5.16
N LEU A 165 -22.66 4.68 -5.49
CA LEU A 165 -21.58 4.32 -4.57
C LEU A 165 -21.37 5.38 -3.50
N GLU A 166 -21.49 6.66 -3.87
CA GLU A 166 -21.39 7.79 -2.94
C GLU A 166 -22.48 7.71 -1.87
N ASN A 167 -23.75 7.59 -2.28
CA ASN A 167 -24.89 7.47 -1.37
C ASN A 167 -24.82 6.20 -0.51
N ALA A 168 -24.38 5.07 -1.11
CA ALA A 168 -24.22 3.82 -0.38
C ALA A 168 -23.23 3.96 0.79
N ARG A 169 -22.13 4.69 0.59
CA ARG A 169 -21.08 4.83 1.61
C ARG A 169 -21.62 5.40 2.93
N GLU A 170 -22.30 6.54 2.88
CA GLU A 170 -22.80 7.22 4.09
C GLU A 170 -23.80 6.37 4.87
N LEU A 171 -24.68 5.68 4.16
CA LEU A 171 -25.67 4.80 4.77
C LEU A 171 -25.00 3.56 5.40
N VAL A 172 -24.07 2.95 4.68
CA VAL A 172 -23.39 1.73 5.14
C VAL A 172 -22.58 1.98 6.41
N VAL A 173 -21.93 3.15 6.55
CA VAL A 173 -21.24 3.52 7.80
C VAL A 173 -22.19 3.46 9.00
N LYS A 174 -23.38 4.08 8.88
CA LYS A 174 -24.39 4.08 9.96
C LYS A 174 -24.88 2.66 10.29
N LEU A 175 -25.07 1.83 9.28
CA LEU A 175 -25.50 0.44 9.45
C LEU A 175 -24.40 -0.42 10.11
N LEU A 176 -23.14 -0.23 9.74
CA LEU A 176 -22.00 -0.92 10.35
C LEU A 176 -21.84 -0.52 11.83
N GLU A 177 -21.92 0.77 12.15
CA GLU A 177 -21.87 1.26 13.54
C GLU A 177 -23.03 0.71 14.38
N GLN A 178 -24.25 0.66 13.82
CA GLN A 178 -25.41 0.06 14.48
C GLN A 178 -25.18 -1.43 14.73
N PHE A 179 -24.71 -2.17 13.73
CA PHE A 179 -24.42 -3.59 13.85
C PHE A 179 -23.41 -3.90 14.97
N LEU A 180 -22.35 -3.08 15.10
CA LEU A 180 -21.37 -3.22 16.17
C LEU A 180 -21.97 -3.00 17.57
N LYS A 181 -22.91 -2.05 17.70
CA LYS A 181 -23.62 -1.81 18.97
C LYS A 181 -24.54 -2.97 19.36
N GLU A 182 -25.17 -3.60 18.37
CA GLU A 182 -26.07 -4.74 18.57
C GLU A 182 -25.33 -6.06 18.83
N ASN A 183 -24.05 -6.16 18.42
CA ASN A 183 -23.25 -7.39 18.49
C ASN A 183 -21.89 -7.17 19.18
N PRO A 184 -21.86 -6.77 20.47
CA PRO A 184 -20.62 -6.37 21.16
C PRO A 184 -19.61 -7.52 21.32
N ASP A 185 -20.07 -8.77 21.32
CA ASP A 185 -19.21 -9.94 21.54
C ASP A 185 -18.47 -10.41 20.26
N HIS A 186 -18.77 -9.82 19.10
CA HIS A 186 -18.23 -10.27 17.82
C HIS A 186 -16.87 -9.65 17.47
N GLN A 187 -15.87 -9.84 18.34
CA GLN A 187 -14.56 -9.16 18.31
C GLN A 187 -13.85 -9.18 16.95
N TYR A 188 -13.86 -10.31 16.24
CA TYR A 188 -13.22 -10.40 14.91
C TYR A 188 -13.83 -9.43 13.90
N LEU A 189 -15.16 -9.24 13.93
CA LEU A 189 -15.85 -8.32 13.04
C LEU A 189 -15.64 -6.88 13.44
N TRP A 190 -15.64 -6.63 14.74
CA TRP A 190 -15.30 -5.31 15.27
C TRP A 190 -13.94 -4.84 14.75
N MET A 191 -12.92 -5.72 14.79
CA MET A 191 -11.59 -5.41 14.26
C MET A 191 -11.62 -5.07 12.76
N LEU A 192 -12.40 -5.80 11.96
CA LEU A 192 -12.50 -5.54 10.52
C LEU A 192 -13.20 -4.21 10.21
N VAL A 193 -14.29 -3.92 10.91
CA VAL A 193 -15.09 -2.70 10.68
C VAL A 193 -14.35 -1.46 11.18
N ASP A 194 -13.82 -1.50 12.40
CA ASP A 194 -13.06 -0.39 12.99
C ASP A 194 -11.89 0.02 12.08
N HIS A 195 -11.13 -0.98 11.61
CA HIS A 195 -10.04 -0.77 10.66
C HIS A 195 -10.54 -0.22 9.32
N ALA A 196 -11.61 -0.75 8.74
CA ALA A 196 -12.14 -0.20 7.48
C ALA A 196 -12.61 1.26 7.61
N LEU A 197 -13.24 1.61 8.74
CA LEU A 197 -13.73 2.97 9.00
C LEU A 197 -12.61 3.97 9.30
N GLU A 198 -11.49 3.54 9.86
CA GLU A 198 -10.29 4.38 10.03
C GLU A 198 -9.68 4.78 8.67
N LEU A 199 -9.49 3.80 7.78
CA LEU A 199 -8.99 4.00 6.43
C LEU A 199 -9.46 2.83 5.54
N PRO A 200 -10.09 3.08 4.39
CA PRO A 200 -10.58 2.00 3.53
C PRO A 200 -9.41 1.22 2.92
N LEU A 201 -9.62 -0.07 2.67
CA LEU A 201 -8.64 -0.99 2.10
C LEU A 201 -8.01 -0.46 0.81
N HIS A 202 -8.78 0.21 -0.05
CA HIS A 202 -8.26 0.77 -1.32
C HIS A 202 -7.16 1.82 -1.11
N TRP A 203 -7.17 2.54 0.02
CA TRP A 203 -6.18 3.59 0.33
C TRP A 203 -5.02 3.07 1.21
N ARG A 204 -5.14 1.85 1.73
CA ARG A 204 -4.10 1.24 2.57
C ARG A 204 -2.91 0.79 1.73
N ARG A 205 -1.70 0.95 2.31
CA ARG A 205 -0.47 0.41 1.72
C ARG A 205 -0.47 -1.11 1.90
N PRO A 206 -0.36 -1.92 0.82
CA PRO A 206 -0.54 -3.37 0.89
C PRO A 206 0.33 -4.05 1.93
N ARG A 207 1.57 -3.56 2.11
CA ARG A 207 2.50 -4.19 3.05
C ARG A 207 2.18 -3.91 4.52
N LEU A 208 1.67 -2.72 4.83
CA LEU A 208 1.20 -2.37 6.16
C LEU A 208 -0.10 -3.10 6.47
N GLU A 209 -1.02 -3.18 5.49
CA GLU A 209 -2.23 -4.00 5.61
C GLU A 209 -1.88 -5.47 5.87
N ALA A 210 -0.93 -6.04 5.14
CA ALA A 210 -0.52 -7.43 5.35
C ALA A 210 -0.04 -7.71 6.78
N ARG A 211 0.73 -6.80 7.39
CA ARG A 211 1.16 -6.97 8.78
C ARG A 211 -0.02 -7.07 9.73
N TRP A 212 -0.96 -6.13 9.60
CA TRP A 212 -2.15 -6.06 10.43
C TRP A 212 -3.09 -7.25 10.18
N PHE A 213 -3.32 -7.58 8.90
CA PHE A 213 -4.26 -8.62 8.52
C PHE A 213 -3.76 -10.03 8.87
N ILE A 214 -2.46 -10.27 8.94
CA ILE A 214 -1.92 -11.53 9.49
C ILE A 214 -2.41 -11.75 10.94
N ASP A 215 -2.30 -10.72 11.80
CA ASP A 215 -2.74 -10.81 13.21
C ASP A 215 -4.27 -10.96 13.32
N VAL A 216 -5.02 -10.36 12.39
CA VAL A 216 -6.48 -10.49 12.33
C VAL A 216 -6.88 -11.88 11.84
N TYR A 217 -6.25 -12.36 10.77
CA TYR A 217 -6.52 -13.66 10.15
C TYR A 217 -6.18 -14.81 11.10
N GLU A 218 -5.18 -14.65 11.98
CA GLU A 218 -4.90 -15.60 13.07
C GLU A 218 -6.12 -15.85 13.97
N LYS A 219 -6.91 -14.79 14.25
CA LYS A 219 -8.10 -14.85 15.11
C LYS A 219 -9.33 -15.39 14.39
N ASN A 220 -9.28 -15.54 13.06
CA ASN A 220 -10.36 -16.16 12.31
C ASN A 220 -10.42 -17.66 12.63
N LYS A 221 -11.61 -18.14 13.03
CA LYS A 221 -11.86 -19.55 13.34
C LYS A 221 -11.83 -20.43 12.09
N ASP A 222 -12.18 -19.86 10.94
CA ASP A 222 -12.26 -20.56 9.66
C ASP A 222 -10.97 -20.38 8.82
N LYS A 223 -9.87 -19.92 9.44
CA LYS A 223 -8.62 -19.67 8.71
C LYS A 223 -8.07 -20.96 8.08
N ASN A 224 -7.59 -20.85 6.85
CA ASN A 224 -6.80 -21.89 6.23
C ASN A 224 -5.37 -21.88 6.81
N PRO A 225 -4.92 -22.96 7.49
CA PRO A 225 -3.63 -22.98 8.18
C PRO A 225 -2.44 -22.92 7.22
N ILE A 226 -2.55 -23.50 6.02
CA ILE A 226 -1.48 -23.50 5.01
C ILE A 226 -1.26 -22.08 4.48
N ILE A 227 -2.35 -21.35 4.21
CA ILE A 227 -2.28 -19.95 3.77
C ILE A 227 -1.72 -19.07 4.90
N PHE A 228 -2.16 -19.29 6.14
CA PHE A 228 -1.68 -18.52 7.29
C PHE A 228 -0.18 -18.72 7.52
N GLU A 229 0.29 -19.96 7.48
CA GLU A 229 1.71 -20.30 7.61
C GLU A 229 2.54 -19.68 6.47
N LEU A 230 2.05 -19.77 5.24
CA LEU A 230 2.69 -19.12 4.09
C LEU A 230 2.76 -17.60 4.27
N ALA A 231 1.70 -16.96 4.77
CA ALA A 231 1.66 -15.51 4.97
C ALA A 231 2.72 -15.04 5.97
N ILE A 232 2.86 -15.73 7.11
CA ILE A 232 3.89 -15.40 8.11
C ILE A 232 5.28 -15.58 7.50
N LEU A 233 5.51 -16.73 6.87
CA LEU A 233 6.82 -17.08 6.34
C LEU A 233 7.26 -16.13 5.22
N ASP A 234 6.36 -15.86 4.27
CA ASP A 234 6.61 -14.91 3.19
C ASP A 234 6.80 -13.48 3.73
N TYR A 235 5.99 -13.09 4.72
CA TYR A 235 6.14 -11.78 5.34
C TYR A 235 7.56 -11.61 5.89
N ASN A 236 8.07 -12.58 6.62
CA ASN A 236 9.39 -12.47 7.21
C ASN A 236 10.54 -12.59 6.19
N ILE A 237 10.39 -13.41 5.15
CA ILE A 237 11.34 -13.47 4.02
C ILE A 237 11.42 -12.12 3.30
N VAL A 238 10.29 -11.48 3.03
CA VAL A 238 10.29 -10.16 2.39
C VAL A 238 10.84 -9.08 3.35
N GLN A 239 10.56 -9.18 4.64
CA GLN A 239 11.12 -8.27 5.65
C GLN A 239 12.64 -8.36 5.69
N SER A 240 13.23 -9.54 5.56
CA SER A 240 14.70 -9.66 5.52
C SER A 240 15.31 -9.04 4.27
N MET A 241 14.64 -9.15 3.12
CA MET A 241 15.05 -8.45 1.89
C MET A 241 15.02 -6.94 2.09
N HIS A 242 13.98 -6.41 2.75
CA HIS A 242 13.90 -4.98 3.07
C HIS A 242 14.98 -4.54 4.06
N GLN A 243 15.32 -5.35 5.07
CA GLN A 243 16.42 -5.04 5.99
C GLN A 243 17.76 -4.96 5.29
N GLU A 244 18.02 -5.83 4.29
CA GLU A 244 19.23 -5.76 3.47
C GLU A 244 19.26 -4.50 2.60
N ASP A 245 18.14 -4.14 1.98
CA ASP A 245 18.02 -2.90 1.19
C ASP A 245 18.24 -1.65 2.07
N LEU A 246 17.69 -1.66 3.28
CA LEU A 246 17.84 -0.59 4.24
C LEU A 246 19.29 -0.47 4.73
N ARG A 247 19.95 -1.59 5.04
CA ARG A 247 21.37 -1.61 5.40
C ARG A 247 22.22 -1.00 4.30
N TYR A 248 21.95 -1.37 3.04
CA TYR A 248 22.63 -0.77 1.89
C TYR A 248 22.44 0.75 1.82
N ALA A 249 21.21 1.24 1.98
CA ALA A 249 20.92 2.67 2.00
C ALA A 249 21.60 3.38 3.19
N SER A 250 21.62 2.75 4.36
CA SER A 250 22.28 3.23 5.58
C SER A 250 23.79 3.35 5.42
N THR A 251 24.43 2.36 4.79
CA THR A 251 25.87 2.42 4.46
C THR A 251 26.16 3.62 3.56
N TRP A 252 25.37 3.80 2.48
CA TRP A 252 25.52 4.95 1.60
C TRP A 252 25.36 6.29 2.32
N TRP A 253 24.36 6.41 3.20
CA TRP A 253 24.12 7.63 3.98
C TRP A 253 25.32 7.97 4.89
N LYS A 254 25.85 6.98 5.60
CA LYS A 254 27.02 7.11 6.48
C LYS A 254 28.31 7.39 5.72
N GLU A 255 28.58 6.69 4.62
CA GLU A 255 29.82 6.87 3.84
C GLU A 255 29.96 8.29 3.27
N LEU A 256 28.84 8.90 2.89
CA LEU A 256 28.81 10.28 2.44
C LEU A 256 28.74 11.30 3.58
N GLY A 257 28.47 10.85 4.82
CA GLY A 257 28.28 11.70 5.99
C GLY A 257 27.15 12.72 5.80
N LEU A 258 26.04 12.30 5.18
CA LEU A 258 24.98 13.22 4.78
C LEU A 258 24.28 13.84 6.00
N GLY A 259 24.03 13.06 7.06
CA GLY A 259 23.43 13.57 8.29
C GLY A 259 24.31 14.61 9.00
N GLU A 260 25.63 14.42 9.00
CA GLU A 260 26.58 15.35 9.63
C GLU A 260 26.85 16.59 8.78
N ARG A 261 26.98 16.42 7.46
CA ARG A 261 27.23 17.51 6.51
C ARG A 261 26.04 18.45 6.36
N PHE A 262 24.82 17.91 6.42
CA PHE A 262 23.57 18.65 6.33
C PHE A 262 22.85 18.64 7.67
N ASN A 263 23.55 19.01 8.74
CA ASN A 263 23.02 19.00 10.11
C ASN A 263 21.82 19.94 10.37
N PHE A 264 21.51 20.82 9.42
CA PHE A 264 20.31 21.67 9.43
C PHE A 264 19.08 20.95 8.87
N ALA A 265 19.26 19.87 8.10
CA ALA A 265 18.21 19.12 7.46
C ALA A 265 17.77 17.92 8.32
N ARG A 266 16.57 17.41 8.03
CA ARG A 266 15.98 16.24 8.67
C ARG A 266 16.80 15.00 8.32
N ASP A 267 17.42 14.40 9.34
CA ASP A 267 18.02 13.09 9.21
C ASP A 267 16.96 11.98 9.41
N ARG A 268 16.39 11.51 8.29
CA ARG A 268 15.19 10.66 8.24
C ARG A 268 15.32 9.50 7.25
N LEU A 269 16.50 8.89 7.16
CA LEU A 269 16.76 7.83 6.19
C LEU A 269 15.78 6.65 6.32
N MET A 270 15.44 6.27 7.57
CA MET A 270 14.52 5.18 7.85
C MET A 270 13.11 5.45 7.35
N GLU A 271 12.59 6.66 7.60
CA GLU A 271 11.28 7.08 7.15
C GLU A 271 11.22 7.18 5.61
N ASN A 272 12.30 7.68 4.99
CA ASN A 272 12.47 7.71 3.54
C ASN A 272 12.50 6.30 2.92
N PHE A 273 13.09 5.33 3.63
CA PHE A 273 13.07 3.92 3.25
C PHE A 273 11.68 3.31 3.39
N LEU A 274 10.98 3.58 4.50
CA LEU A 274 9.61 3.11 4.73
C LEU A 274 8.66 3.62 3.63
N LEU A 275 8.81 4.89 3.22
CA LEU A 275 8.07 5.45 2.10
C LEU A 275 8.35 4.68 0.79
N SER A 276 9.61 4.32 0.55
CA SER A 276 10.01 3.54 -0.62
C SER A 276 9.41 2.12 -0.63
N VAL A 277 9.34 1.46 0.53
CA VAL A 277 8.65 0.16 0.68
C VAL A 277 7.16 0.27 0.35
N GLY A 278 6.52 1.40 0.70
CA GLY A 278 5.12 1.66 0.37
C GLY A 278 4.85 1.95 -1.11
N MET A 279 5.86 2.40 -1.86
CA MET A 279 5.77 2.71 -3.29
C MET A 279 6.15 1.51 -4.18
N ILE A 280 7.23 0.80 -3.82
CA ILE A 280 7.75 -0.33 -4.57
C ILE A 280 7.23 -1.63 -3.95
N ILE A 281 6.01 -2.00 -4.35
CA ILE A 281 5.25 -3.12 -3.76
C ILE A 281 5.91 -4.48 -4.06
N THR A 282 6.62 -4.60 -5.19
CA THR A 282 7.27 -5.84 -5.63
C THR A 282 8.50 -6.18 -4.77
N PRO A 283 8.50 -7.28 -3.99
CA PRO A 283 9.60 -7.58 -3.08
C PRO A 283 10.94 -7.79 -3.77
N GLN A 284 10.97 -8.29 -5.01
CA GLN A 284 12.21 -8.59 -5.73
C GLN A 284 12.93 -7.32 -6.25
N ASP A 285 12.24 -6.17 -6.31
CA ASP A 285 12.81 -4.94 -6.84
C ASP A 285 13.55 -4.11 -5.77
N GLY A 286 14.55 -4.74 -5.14
CA GLY A 286 15.39 -4.09 -4.13
C GLY A 286 16.23 -2.95 -4.70
N LYS A 287 16.61 -3.02 -5.98
CA LYS A 287 17.37 -1.96 -6.65
C LYS A 287 16.55 -0.68 -6.72
N SER A 288 15.30 -0.74 -7.18
CA SER A 288 14.44 0.44 -7.23
C SER A 288 14.16 0.99 -5.84
N ARG A 289 13.90 0.13 -4.83
CA ARG A 289 13.73 0.58 -3.43
C ARG A 289 14.93 1.35 -2.91
N ARG A 290 16.14 0.84 -3.13
CA ARG A 290 17.39 1.50 -2.70
C ARG A 290 17.54 2.86 -3.38
N ILE A 291 17.34 2.92 -4.69
CA ILE A 291 17.45 4.18 -5.46
C ILE A 291 16.39 5.18 -4.99
N GLN A 292 15.13 4.75 -4.86
CA GLN A 292 14.03 5.59 -4.42
C GLN A 292 14.27 6.13 -3.00
N THR A 293 14.85 5.33 -2.11
CA THR A 293 15.21 5.78 -0.76
C THR A 293 16.23 6.92 -0.81
N LYS A 294 17.26 6.80 -1.67
CA LYS A 294 18.25 7.86 -1.87
C LYS A 294 17.60 9.12 -2.44
N ILE A 295 16.70 8.97 -3.41
CA ILE A 295 15.96 10.09 -4.00
C ILE A 295 15.13 10.80 -2.92
N ASN A 296 14.33 10.06 -2.14
CA ASN A 296 13.50 10.63 -1.08
C ASN A 296 14.35 11.37 -0.04
N ALA A 297 15.49 10.80 0.36
CA ALA A 297 16.40 11.40 1.32
C ALA A 297 17.05 12.69 0.78
N LEU A 298 17.47 12.70 -0.49
CA LEU A 298 17.99 13.92 -1.13
C LEU A 298 16.92 14.99 -1.31
N ILE A 299 15.69 14.60 -1.67
CA ILE A 299 14.54 15.51 -1.72
C ILE A 299 14.31 16.14 -0.35
N THR A 300 14.37 15.35 0.73
CA THR A 300 14.23 15.86 2.10
C THR A 300 15.29 16.92 2.43
N ILE A 301 16.56 16.66 2.08
CA ILE A 301 17.64 17.64 2.28
C ILE A 301 17.39 18.91 1.45
N ILE A 302 17.03 18.75 0.17
CA ILE A 302 16.79 19.89 -0.72
C ILE A 302 15.60 20.71 -0.24
N ASP A 303 14.50 20.08 0.18
CA ASP A 303 13.35 20.75 0.79
C ASP A 303 13.80 21.65 1.96
N ASP A 304 14.59 21.09 2.88
CA ASP A 304 15.17 21.82 4.02
C ASP A 304 16.17 22.93 3.62
N VAL A 305 16.82 22.81 2.46
CA VAL A 305 17.61 23.89 1.88
C VAL A 305 16.70 25.05 1.49
N TYR A 306 15.57 24.80 0.84
CA TYR A 306 14.68 25.85 0.33
C TYR A 306 13.82 26.50 1.42
N ASP A 307 13.23 25.73 2.33
CA ASP A 307 12.24 26.26 3.28
C ASP A 307 12.85 26.76 4.59
N VAL A 308 14.01 26.22 4.99
CA VAL A 308 14.70 26.53 6.26
C VAL A 308 16.03 27.25 6.01
N TYR A 309 16.99 26.61 5.34
CA TYR A 309 18.41 26.97 5.50
C TYR A 309 18.93 28.05 4.54
N GLY A 310 18.53 28.02 3.28
CA GLY A 310 19.04 28.88 2.21
C GLY A 310 18.48 30.31 2.28
N THR A 311 19.28 31.29 1.88
CA THR A 311 18.80 32.66 1.61
C THR A 311 18.23 32.74 0.19
N LEU A 312 17.41 33.77 -0.10
CA LEU A 312 16.84 33.93 -1.44
C LEU A 312 17.92 33.93 -2.54
N ASP A 313 18.99 34.71 -2.36
CA ASP A 313 20.09 34.79 -3.34
C ASP A 313 20.80 33.43 -3.54
N GLU A 314 21.00 32.66 -2.46
CA GLU A 314 21.58 31.31 -2.54
C GLU A 314 20.66 30.34 -3.28
N LEU A 315 19.34 30.43 -3.05
CA LEU A 315 18.34 29.57 -3.67
C LEU A 315 18.13 29.91 -5.14
N GLU A 316 18.16 31.18 -5.53
CA GLU A 316 18.15 31.60 -6.93
C GLU A 316 19.36 31.02 -7.67
N LEU A 317 20.56 31.12 -7.09
CA LEU A 317 21.77 30.55 -7.67
C LEU A 317 21.69 29.01 -7.75
N PHE A 318 21.25 28.35 -6.67
CA PHE A 318 21.11 26.90 -6.64
C PHE A 318 20.11 26.41 -7.71
N THR A 319 18.98 27.11 -7.88
CA THR A 319 17.97 26.83 -8.89
C THR A 319 18.55 26.95 -10.30
N ASP A 320 19.20 28.08 -10.63
CA ASP A 320 19.82 28.31 -11.94
C ASP A 320 20.85 27.23 -12.30
N VAL A 321 21.68 26.83 -11.33
CA VAL A 321 22.67 25.75 -11.55
C VAL A 321 21.99 24.42 -11.87
N VAL A 322 20.95 24.04 -11.12
CA VAL A 322 20.21 22.80 -11.36
C VAL A 322 19.53 22.81 -12.73
N GLU A 323 18.90 23.91 -13.12
CA GLU A 323 18.26 24.07 -14.43
C GLU A 323 19.28 23.93 -15.57
N ARG A 324 20.44 24.58 -15.47
CA ARG A 324 21.51 24.47 -16.48
C ARG A 324 22.03 23.05 -16.62
N ILE A 325 22.24 22.35 -15.51
CA ILE A 325 22.66 20.93 -15.53
C ILE A 325 21.60 20.08 -16.23
N ALA A 326 20.33 20.27 -15.91
CA ALA A 326 19.23 19.55 -16.55
C ALA A 326 19.21 19.78 -18.08
N HIS A 327 19.38 21.03 -18.52
CA HIS A 327 19.49 21.37 -19.94
C HIS A 327 20.68 20.70 -20.63
N LEU A 328 21.86 20.68 -20.00
CA LEU A 328 23.06 20.03 -20.54
C LEU A 328 22.86 18.51 -20.70
N ILE A 329 22.21 17.87 -19.71
CA ILE A 329 21.90 16.43 -19.77
C ILE A 329 20.94 16.15 -20.92
N LEU A 330 19.85 16.91 -21.04
CA LEU A 330 18.86 16.73 -22.11
C LEU A 330 19.49 16.92 -23.50
N TYR A 331 20.32 17.95 -23.65
CA TYR A 331 21.07 18.18 -24.89
C TYR A 331 22.00 17.01 -25.23
N ALA A 332 22.75 16.49 -24.25
CA ALA A 332 23.65 15.36 -24.46
C ALA A 332 22.90 14.07 -24.83
N LEU A 333 21.70 13.87 -24.30
CA LEU A 333 20.84 12.74 -24.67
C LEU A 333 20.31 12.88 -26.10
N ASP A 334 19.82 14.06 -26.50
CA ASP A 334 19.34 14.31 -27.87
C ASP A 334 20.42 14.06 -28.93
N GLN A 335 21.67 14.43 -28.63
CA GLN A 335 22.82 14.18 -29.52
C GLN A 335 23.23 12.71 -29.62
N ARG A 336 22.83 11.85 -28.68
CA ARG A 336 23.15 10.41 -28.70
C ARG A 336 22.10 9.55 -29.40
N PHE A 337 20.88 10.06 -29.59
CA PHE A 337 19.77 9.32 -30.21
C PHE A 337 19.39 9.85 -31.62
N LYS A 338 20.15 10.82 -32.13
CA LYS A 338 20.28 11.14 -33.56
C LYS A 338 21.47 10.40 -34.13
#